data_AF-A0A7Y5SA38-F1
#
_entry.id   AF-A0A7Y5SA38-F1
#
_cell.length_a   1.000
_cell.length_b   1.000
_cell.length_c   1.000
_cell.angle_alpha   90.00
_cell.angle_beta   90.00
_cell.angle_gamma   90.00
#
_symmetry.space_group_name_H-M   'P 1'
#
loop_
_entity.id
_entity.type
_entity.pdbx_description
1 polymer ?
#
loop_
_entity_poly.entity_id
_entity_poly.type
_entity_poly.pdbx_seq_one_letter_code
_entity_poly.pdbx_strand_id
1 'polypeptide(L)'
;MPDFPPNPFSHPTPAAVLGGTPPTPPAATDRLPDPGSPGRRSVALLLVAVLTIAVAVVQRLDHAPAAPSDPKSAAIIHGSDEVDLMGRLFVKLGLFFKSASPGAPVDMYAEFVDEQAKLGTPTDRVWAAIAAGELSDADAAKSRLEKVTAELDAPPDPAPTPATDPASNPAAAPADPSAAAPTDEAKDALRKDIQSLNLIYEGRAAELSQEQRDALAKNHGFFGKIALTHGLKDEDPARAPLLAGGGRLLAIMGAFVLVLVVGTLAGITFFIIAIVKLMNRSVRATFRAPARGGSAYLEAFALFLLAFLVLALGTELLEQSLRSRGANTDWIGPASLLAHWLLALVPLYVLTRGRSFAGLRQDLGWHTGRGVFREVGAGIAGYLAGLPLFFVSVLIAMVLLVVQQAIVTQMTGHKPAPPSNPLFERIGQSSGLEMAILFFMATVWAPIVEESLFRGVLFRHLRGTVGVVLAALGSAFVFGIIHPVPVLLTIPLMTLGFNFALMREWRGSLLAPMTAHCLHNATVLTLLISVMSVVKD
;
A
#
# COMPACT_ATOMS: atom_id res chain seq x y z
N MET A 1 -39.75 -44.98 46.76
CA MET A 1 -38.68 -44.41 45.91
C MET A 1 -38.80 -42.89 46.00
N PRO A 2 -37.71 -42.14 46.18
CA PRO A 2 -37.77 -40.72 46.51
C PRO A 2 -38.16 -39.86 45.30
N ASP A 3 -38.91 -38.78 45.58
CA ASP A 3 -39.29 -37.74 44.64
C ASP A 3 -38.06 -37.04 44.05
N PHE A 4 -37.91 -37.09 42.72
CA PHE A 4 -36.98 -36.23 42.00
C PHE A 4 -37.66 -34.89 41.68
N PRO A 5 -36.96 -33.75 41.82
CA PRO A 5 -37.47 -32.47 41.35
C PRO A 5 -37.65 -32.49 39.82
N PRO A 6 -38.64 -31.74 39.27
CA PRO A 6 -38.91 -31.73 37.84
C PRO A 6 -37.72 -31.20 37.03
N ASN A 7 -37.51 -31.80 35.86
CA ASN A 7 -36.43 -31.49 34.92
C ASN A 7 -36.50 -30.01 34.47
N PRO A 8 -35.45 -29.19 34.68
CA PRO A 8 -35.42 -27.79 34.27
C PRO A 8 -35.33 -27.57 32.75
N PHE A 9 -35.30 -28.64 31.95
CA PHE A 9 -35.17 -28.59 30.48
C PHE A 9 -36.43 -28.99 29.71
N SER A 10 -37.61 -29.04 30.32
CA SER A 10 -38.86 -29.22 29.56
C SER A 10 -39.21 -27.94 28.80
N HIS A 11 -39.03 -27.95 27.47
CA HIS A 11 -39.52 -26.89 26.59
C HIS A 11 -41.05 -26.83 26.59
N PRO A 12 -41.68 -25.64 26.62
CA PRO A 12 -43.13 -25.51 26.50
C PRO A 12 -43.60 -25.86 25.08
N THR A 13 -44.67 -26.65 24.97
CA THR A 13 -45.36 -26.99 23.72
C THR A 13 -45.94 -25.76 23.00
N PRO A 14 -45.93 -25.72 21.65
CA PRO A 14 -46.27 -24.54 20.84
C PRO A 14 -47.78 -24.35 20.61
N ALA A 15 -48.58 -24.29 21.68
CA ALA A 15 -50.04 -24.14 21.58
C ALA A 15 -50.64 -22.95 22.36
N ALA A 16 -49.82 -22.07 22.95
CA ALA A 16 -50.30 -20.97 23.80
C ALA A 16 -50.01 -19.55 23.28
N VAL A 17 -49.82 -19.34 21.97
CA VAL A 17 -49.46 -18.01 21.41
C VAL A 17 -50.39 -17.59 20.26
N LEU A 18 -51.71 -17.55 20.51
CA LEU A 18 -52.68 -16.94 19.58
C LEU A 18 -53.71 -16.05 20.30
N GLY A 19 -53.24 -15.17 21.21
CA GLY A 19 -54.11 -14.23 21.91
C GLY A 19 -53.47 -12.90 22.35
N GLY A 20 -52.24 -12.59 21.91
CA GLY A 20 -51.57 -11.33 22.24
C GLY A 20 -51.64 -10.36 21.06
N THR A 21 -52.04 -9.11 21.31
CA THR A 21 -51.78 -7.98 20.42
C THR A 21 -50.32 -8.02 19.93
N PRO A 22 -50.05 -7.69 18.65
CA PRO A 22 -48.68 -7.70 18.14
C PRO A 22 -47.81 -6.82 19.04
N PRO A 23 -46.59 -7.27 19.39
CA PRO A 23 -45.72 -6.49 20.26
C PRO A 23 -45.51 -5.11 19.65
N THR A 24 -45.92 -4.07 20.39
CA THR A 24 -45.60 -2.69 20.05
C THR A 24 -44.08 -2.62 19.81
N PRO A 25 -43.61 -2.06 18.68
CA PRO A 25 -42.19 -1.87 18.46
C PRO A 25 -41.58 -1.15 19.66
N PRO A 26 -40.38 -1.53 20.14
CA PRO A 26 -39.77 -0.88 21.28
C PRO A 26 -39.72 0.64 21.05
N ALA A 27 -40.12 1.39 22.08
CA ALA A 27 -40.27 2.84 22.05
C ALA A 27 -38.99 3.54 21.53
N ALA A 28 -39.18 4.66 20.84
CA ALA A 28 -38.20 5.42 20.08
C ALA A 28 -37.09 6.15 20.91
N THR A 29 -36.66 5.62 22.05
CA THR A 29 -35.78 6.33 23.01
C THR A 29 -34.31 5.89 23.04
N ASP A 30 -33.92 4.83 22.32
CA ASP A 30 -32.53 4.30 22.35
C ASP A 30 -31.61 4.81 21.23
N ARG A 31 -32.13 5.58 20.27
CA ARG A 31 -31.35 6.09 19.13
C ARG A 31 -30.78 7.47 19.38
N LEU A 32 -29.56 7.71 18.92
CA LEU A 32 -28.94 9.03 19.02
C LEU A 32 -29.58 10.01 18.03
N PRO A 33 -29.75 11.30 18.40
CA PRO A 33 -30.20 12.32 17.46
C PRO A 33 -29.29 12.39 16.22
N ASP A 34 -29.90 12.60 15.05
CA ASP A 34 -29.20 12.69 13.77
C ASP A 34 -29.72 13.92 13.00
N PRO A 35 -28.97 15.04 12.95
CA PRO A 35 -29.45 16.26 12.32
C PRO A 35 -29.47 16.16 10.80
N GLY A 36 -30.31 16.99 10.17
CA GLY A 36 -30.46 17.06 8.73
C GLY A 36 -31.86 16.70 8.27
N SER A 37 -32.01 16.39 6.98
CA SER A 37 -33.32 16.08 6.40
C SER A 37 -33.25 14.93 5.39
N PRO A 38 -34.35 14.18 5.18
CA PRO A 38 -34.40 13.09 4.22
C PRO A 38 -34.05 13.51 2.78
N GLY A 39 -34.48 14.70 2.33
CA GLY A 39 -34.16 15.19 1.00
C GLY A 39 -32.66 15.43 0.81
N ARG A 40 -32.01 16.07 1.79
CA ARG A 40 -30.56 16.30 1.78
C ARG A 40 -29.77 15.00 1.90
N ARG A 41 -30.32 14.00 2.60
CA ARG A 41 -29.72 12.66 2.70
C ARG A 41 -29.60 12.01 1.32
N SER A 42 -30.64 12.06 0.49
CA SER A 42 -30.58 11.49 -0.87
C SER A 42 -29.51 12.15 -1.73
N VAL A 43 -29.43 13.49 -1.67
CA VAL A 43 -28.37 14.24 -2.37
C VAL A 43 -26.98 13.86 -1.86
N ALA A 44 -26.81 13.81 -0.53
CA ALA A 44 -25.54 13.43 0.07
C ALA A 44 -25.12 11.99 -0.25
N LEU A 45 -26.06 11.04 -0.34
CA LEU A 45 -25.78 9.66 -0.77
C LEU A 45 -25.25 9.63 -2.20
N LEU A 46 -25.91 10.36 -3.11
CA LEU A 46 -25.47 10.46 -4.49
C LEU A 46 -24.07 11.09 -4.57
N LEU A 47 -23.83 12.19 -3.84
CA LEU A 47 -22.52 12.84 -3.79
C LEU A 47 -21.44 11.91 -3.25
N VAL A 48 -21.69 11.18 -2.16
CA VAL A 48 -20.72 10.22 -1.63
C VAL A 48 -20.40 9.13 -2.66
N ALA A 49 -21.40 8.59 -3.35
CA ALA A 49 -21.18 7.58 -4.38
C ALA A 49 -20.32 8.12 -5.55
N VAL A 50 -20.68 9.27 -6.11
CA VAL A 50 -19.97 9.90 -7.22
C VAL A 50 -18.55 10.29 -6.82
N LEU A 51 -18.37 10.95 -5.66
CA LEU A 51 -17.06 11.38 -5.17
C LEU A 51 -16.17 10.20 -4.79
N THR A 52 -16.72 9.11 -4.27
CA THR A 52 -15.95 7.90 -3.99
C THR A 52 -15.35 7.34 -5.28
N ILE A 53 -16.15 7.28 -6.35
CA ILE A 53 -15.67 6.83 -7.67
C ILE A 53 -14.62 7.79 -8.20
N ALA A 54 -14.87 9.11 -8.15
CA ALA A 54 -13.93 10.12 -8.64
C ALA A 54 -12.57 10.04 -7.91
N VAL A 55 -12.58 9.99 -6.57
CA VAL A 55 -11.36 9.83 -5.77
C VAL A 55 -10.66 8.52 -6.12
N ALA A 56 -11.40 7.42 -6.22
CA ALA A 56 -10.82 6.12 -6.57
C ALA A 56 -10.25 6.05 -7.99
N VAL A 57 -10.73 6.87 -8.93
CA VAL A 57 -10.15 7.00 -10.27
C VAL A 57 -8.88 7.83 -10.21
N VAL A 58 -8.90 9.02 -9.60
CA VAL A 58 -7.73 9.90 -9.47
C VAL A 58 -6.58 9.18 -8.77
N GLN A 59 -6.86 8.56 -7.63
CA GLN A 59 -5.87 7.78 -6.85
C GLN A 59 -5.34 6.54 -7.57
N ARG A 60 -5.83 6.19 -8.76
CA ARG A 60 -5.29 5.11 -9.60
C ARG A 60 -4.59 5.62 -10.85
N LEU A 61 -4.97 6.81 -11.33
CA LEU A 61 -4.31 7.46 -12.45
C LEU A 61 -2.96 8.06 -12.03
N ASP A 62 -2.83 8.50 -10.77
CA ASP A 62 -1.56 8.97 -10.18
C ASP A 62 -0.47 7.87 -10.08
N HIS A 63 -0.75 6.63 -10.56
CA HIS A 63 0.20 5.52 -10.66
C HIS A 63 0.78 5.36 -12.07
N ALA A 64 0.45 6.23 -13.01
CA ALA A 64 1.16 6.28 -14.28
C ALA A 64 2.55 6.91 -14.04
N PRO A 65 3.65 6.29 -14.51
CA PRO A 65 5.00 6.83 -14.32
C PRO A 65 5.07 8.25 -14.87
N ALA A 66 5.54 9.19 -14.04
CA ALA A 66 5.75 10.56 -14.46
C ALA A 66 6.78 10.60 -15.61
N ALA A 67 6.49 11.34 -16.68
CA ALA A 67 7.47 11.60 -17.72
C ALA A 67 8.69 12.33 -17.10
N PRO A 68 9.93 11.96 -17.50
CA PRO A 68 11.14 12.50 -16.88
C PRO A 68 11.19 14.03 -16.96
N SER A 69 11.56 14.66 -15.84
CA SER A 69 11.47 16.10 -15.60
C SER A 69 12.56 16.95 -16.28
N ASP A 70 13.46 16.37 -17.08
CA ASP A 70 14.52 17.11 -17.77
C ASP A 70 14.79 16.56 -19.19
N PRO A 71 14.58 17.34 -20.27
CA PRO A 71 14.95 16.97 -21.63
C PRO A 71 16.45 16.67 -21.82
N LYS A 72 17.34 17.15 -20.93
CA LYS A 72 18.77 16.83 -20.96
C LYS A 72 19.15 15.54 -20.23
N SER A 73 18.25 14.98 -19.41
CA SER A 73 18.38 13.64 -18.82
C SER A 73 18.03 12.51 -19.81
N ALA A 74 17.50 12.86 -20.98
CA ALA A 74 17.13 11.93 -22.05
C ALA A 74 18.33 11.23 -22.75
N ALA A 75 19.57 11.55 -22.36
CA ALA A 75 20.79 10.95 -22.91
C ALA A 75 21.21 9.65 -22.23
N ILE A 76 20.54 9.23 -21.14
CA ILE A 76 20.81 7.99 -20.42
C ILE A 76 19.50 7.20 -20.33
N ILE A 77 19.52 5.93 -20.72
CA ILE A 77 18.41 5.02 -20.45
C ILE A 77 18.39 4.80 -18.94
N HIS A 78 17.48 5.44 -18.22
CA HIS A 78 17.33 5.22 -16.78
C HIS A 78 16.73 3.82 -16.52
N GLY A 79 17.25 3.12 -15.52
CA GLY A 79 16.62 1.91 -14.99
C GLY A 79 15.41 2.25 -14.13
N SER A 80 14.59 1.25 -13.84
CA SER A 80 13.44 1.37 -12.95
C SER A 80 13.87 1.36 -11.48
N ASP A 81 13.27 2.25 -10.68
CA ASP A 81 13.54 2.33 -9.23
C ASP A 81 13.28 1.00 -8.50
N GLU A 82 12.33 0.19 -8.99
CA GLU A 82 12.03 -1.12 -8.45
C GLU A 82 13.17 -2.12 -8.65
N VAL A 83 13.74 -2.20 -9.86
CA VAL A 83 14.87 -3.10 -10.15
C VAL A 83 16.13 -2.61 -9.44
N ASP A 84 16.36 -1.30 -9.33
CA ASP A 84 17.47 -0.76 -8.55
C ASP A 84 17.37 -1.20 -7.08
N LEU A 85 16.19 -1.01 -6.48
CA LEU A 85 15.96 -1.34 -5.08
C LEU A 85 16.07 -2.84 -4.82
N MET A 86 15.35 -3.65 -5.59
CA MET A 86 15.34 -5.10 -5.43
C MET A 86 16.71 -5.69 -5.74
N GLY A 87 17.40 -5.18 -6.76
CA GLY A 87 18.74 -5.64 -7.11
C GLY A 87 19.76 -5.32 -6.01
N ARG A 88 19.75 -4.13 -5.42
CA ARG A 88 20.60 -3.81 -4.25
C ARG A 88 20.32 -4.73 -3.07
N LEU A 89 19.04 -4.98 -2.77
CA LEU A 89 18.61 -5.87 -1.70
C LEU A 89 19.15 -7.29 -1.91
N PHE A 90 18.94 -7.87 -3.09
CA PHE A 90 19.35 -9.23 -3.40
C PHE A 90 20.86 -9.40 -3.55
N VAL A 91 21.56 -8.41 -4.13
CA VAL A 91 23.03 -8.40 -4.21
C VAL A 91 23.64 -8.36 -2.80
N LYS A 92 23.19 -7.46 -1.92
CA LYS A 92 23.69 -7.40 -0.53
C LYS A 92 23.44 -8.69 0.25
N LEU A 93 22.26 -9.30 0.09
CA LEU A 93 21.93 -10.58 0.72
C LEU A 93 22.80 -11.73 0.18
N GLY A 94 22.89 -11.85 -1.15
CA GLY A 94 23.65 -12.90 -1.80
C GLY A 94 25.14 -12.81 -1.47
N LEU A 95 25.73 -11.61 -1.47
CA LEU A 95 27.13 -11.40 -1.09
C LEU A 95 27.38 -11.72 0.39
N PHE A 96 26.45 -11.36 1.28
CA PHE A 96 26.54 -11.77 2.68
C PHE A 96 26.57 -13.29 2.83
N PHE A 97 25.67 -14.02 2.15
CA PHE A 97 25.66 -15.48 2.22
C PHE A 97 26.88 -16.13 1.55
N LYS A 98 27.36 -15.58 0.44
CA LYS A 98 28.59 -16.01 -0.24
C LYS A 98 29.80 -15.91 0.68
N SER A 99 29.89 -14.83 1.45
CA SER A 99 30.93 -14.59 2.46
C SER A 99 30.76 -15.47 3.71
N ALA A 100 29.54 -15.57 4.25
CA ALA A 100 29.26 -16.30 5.49
C ALA A 100 29.31 -17.83 5.33
N SER A 101 28.97 -18.36 4.16
CA SER A 101 28.95 -19.80 3.88
C SER A 101 29.41 -20.07 2.43
N PRO A 102 30.71 -20.35 2.24
CA PRO A 102 31.24 -20.72 0.93
C PRO A 102 30.51 -21.98 0.40
N GLY A 103 29.79 -21.85 -0.71
CA GLY A 103 28.95 -22.90 -1.30
C GLY A 103 27.44 -22.70 -1.12
N ALA A 104 26.99 -21.62 -0.49
CA ALA A 104 25.58 -21.24 -0.49
C ALA A 104 25.07 -21.03 -1.94
N PRO A 105 23.84 -21.44 -2.29
CA PRO A 105 23.27 -21.30 -3.63
C PRO A 105 22.84 -19.85 -3.88
N VAL A 106 23.82 -18.96 -4.06
CA VAL A 106 23.59 -17.51 -4.20
C VAL A 106 23.14 -17.10 -5.60
N ASP A 107 23.24 -18.00 -6.58
CA ASP A 107 22.77 -17.78 -7.96
C ASP A 107 21.28 -17.47 -8.04
N MET A 108 20.48 -18.05 -7.13
CA MET A 108 19.05 -17.74 -7.00
C MET A 108 18.78 -16.25 -6.82
N TYR A 109 19.66 -15.52 -6.12
CA TYR A 109 19.51 -14.08 -5.94
C TYR A 109 19.71 -13.31 -7.25
N ALA A 110 20.65 -13.74 -8.09
CA ALA A 110 20.84 -13.16 -9.43
C ALA A 110 19.63 -13.46 -10.34
N GLU A 111 19.08 -14.67 -10.28
CA GLU A 111 17.87 -15.04 -11.03
C GLU A 111 16.66 -14.20 -10.62
N PHE A 112 16.52 -13.84 -9.34
CA PHE A 112 15.46 -12.92 -8.90
C PHE A 112 15.62 -11.53 -9.51
N VAL A 113 16.84 -11.00 -9.60
CA VAL A 113 17.09 -9.71 -10.26
C VAL A 113 16.80 -9.80 -11.75
N ASP A 114 17.22 -10.88 -12.41
CA ASP A 114 16.91 -11.16 -13.82
C ASP A 114 15.40 -11.14 -14.08
N GLU A 115 14.60 -11.81 -13.24
CA GLU A 115 13.14 -11.84 -13.39
C GLU A 115 12.49 -10.46 -13.30
N GLN A 116 13.00 -9.58 -12.43
CA GLN A 116 12.50 -8.20 -12.34
C GLN A 116 12.93 -7.36 -13.55
N ALA A 117 14.18 -7.52 -13.99
CA ALA A 117 14.74 -6.77 -15.12
C ALA A 117 14.16 -7.16 -16.50
N LYS A 118 13.56 -8.35 -16.63
CA LYS A 118 12.97 -8.84 -17.89
C LYS A 118 11.94 -7.90 -18.50
N LEU A 119 11.16 -7.22 -17.66
CA LEU A 119 10.09 -6.32 -18.09
C LEU A 119 10.47 -4.84 -18.01
N GLY A 120 11.70 -4.57 -17.58
CA GLY A 120 12.24 -3.23 -17.39
C GLY A 120 12.97 -2.68 -18.61
N THR A 121 13.77 -1.64 -18.40
CA THR A 121 14.57 -1.01 -19.46
C THR A 121 15.82 -1.83 -19.79
N PRO A 122 16.52 -1.57 -20.91
CA PRO A 122 17.83 -2.16 -21.17
C PRO A 122 18.82 -1.97 -20.02
N THR A 123 18.74 -0.86 -19.29
CA THR A 123 19.56 -0.58 -18.10
C THR A 123 19.24 -1.51 -16.94
N ASP A 124 17.98 -1.87 -16.73
CA ASP A 124 17.60 -2.88 -15.72
C ASP A 124 18.28 -4.22 -15.99
N ARG A 125 18.36 -4.60 -17.27
CA ARG A 125 19.06 -5.82 -17.70
C ARG A 125 20.57 -5.72 -17.54
N VAL A 126 21.17 -4.53 -17.70
CA VAL A 126 22.58 -4.29 -17.35
C VAL A 126 22.82 -4.47 -15.85
N TRP A 127 21.93 -3.95 -14.99
CA TRP A 127 22.04 -4.14 -13.54
C TRP A 127 21.90 -5.61 -13.14
N ALA A 128 21.00 -6.36 -13.80
CA ALA A 128 20.89 -7.80 -13.62
C ALA A 128 22.16 -8.56 -14.07
N ALA A 129 22.78 -8.14 -15.17
CA ALA A 129 24.07 -8.68 -15.61
C ALA A 129 25.18 -8.42 -14.57
N ILE A 130 25.23 -7.22 -14.00
CA ILE A 130 26.19 -6.89 -12.95
C ILE A 130 25.95 -7.75 -11.70
N ALA A 131 24.71 -7.89 -11.27
CA ALA A 131 24.33 -8.74 -10.14
C ALA A 131 24.77 -10.19 -10.35
N ALA A 132 24.58 -10.73 -11.56
CA ALA A 132 25.04 -12.07 -11.92
C ALA A 132 26.57 -12.20 -11.88
N GLY A 133 27.31 -11.15 -12.28
CA GLY A 133 28.77 -11.10 -12.16
C GLY A 133 29.28 -11.21 -10.74
N GLU A 134 28.62 -10.52 -9.81
CA GLU A 134 29.00 -10.52 -8.40
C GLU A 134 28.59 -11.80 -7.66
N LEU A 135 27.41 -12.33 -7.97
CA LEU A 135 26.83 -13.46 -7.26
C LEU A 135 27.29 -14.80 -7.82
N SER A 136 27.31 -14.94 -9.15
CA SER A 136 27.75 -16.14 -9.86
C SER A 136 29.20 -15.99 -10.28
N ASP A 137 29.44 -15.52 -11.51
CA ASP A 137 30.77 -15.36 -12.11
C ASP A 137 30.76 -14.38 -13.30
N ALA A 138 31.97 -14.07 -13.79
CA ALA A 138 32.17 -13.15 -14.91
C ALA A 138 31.54 -13.64 -16.23
N ASP A 139 31.43 -14.95 -16.46
CA ASP A 139 30.83 -15.50 -17.68
C ASP A 139 29.31 -15.29 -17.67
N ALA A 140 28.68 -15.42 -16.50
CA ALA A 140 27.26 -15.13 -16.29
C ALA A 140 26.92 -13.66 -16.56
N ALA A 141 27.82 -12.73 -16.20
CA ALA A 141 27.67 -11.31 -16.53
C ALA A 141 27.79 -11.06 -18.04
N LYS A 142 28.88 -11.53 -18.66
CA LYS A 142 29.13 -11.34 -20.10
C LYS A 142 28.00 -11.89 -20.97
N SER A 143 27.52 -13.10 -20.69
CA SER A 143 26.40 -13.70 -21.43
C SER A 143 25.10 -12.86 -21.36
N ARG A 144 24.87 -12.15 -20.25
CA ARG A 144 23.71 -11.24 -20.12
C ARG A 144 23.96 -9.92 -20.84
N LEU A 145 25.15 -9.34 -20.70
CA LEU A 145 25.53 -8.11 -21.42
C LEU A 145 25.44 -8.28 -22.94
N GLU A 146 25.87 -9.42 -23.48
CA GLU A 146 25.74 -9.76 -24.90
C GLU A 146 24.29 -9.74 -25.38
N LYS A 147 23.35 -10.26 -24.57
CA LYS A 147 21.91 -10.23 -24.89
C LYS A 147 21.38 -8.80 -24.93
N VAL A 148 21.81 -7.95 -24.01
CA VAL A 148 21.42 -6.53 -24.00
C VAL A 148 21.99 -5.81 -25.22
N THR A 149 23.25 -6.07 -25.60
CA THR A 149 23.84 -5.51 -26.83
C THR A 149 23.04 -5.93 -28.07
N ALA A 150 22.72 -7.22 -28.19
CA ALA A 150 21.92 -7.73 -29.31
C ALA A 150 20.53 -7.09 -29.37
N GLU A 151 19.92 -6.80 -28.22
CA GLU A 151 18.64 -6.08 -28.14
C GLU A 151 18.77 -4.62 -28.60
N LEU A 152 19.82 -3.92 -28.19
CA LEU A 152 20.06 -2.53 -28.61
C LEU A 152 20.29 -2.39 -30.13
N ASP A 153 20.82 -3.45 -30.74
CA ASP A 153 21.12 -3.54 -32.17
C ASP A 153 19.93 -4.07 -33.01
N ALA A 154 18.85 -4.53 -32.36
CA ALA A 154 17.65 -4.95 -33.05
C ALA A 154 16.98 -3.75 -33.76
N PRO A 155 16.53 -3.91 -35.03
CA PRO A 155 15.79 -2.85 -35.71
C PRO A 155 14.51 -2.50 -34.93
N PRO A 156 14.06 -1.24 -34.94
CA PRO A 156 12.83 -0.85 -34.27
C PRO A 156 11.67 -1.71 -34.79
N ASP A 157 10.85 -2.21 -33.87
CA ASP A 157 9.70 -3.05 -34.18
C ASP A 157 8.89 -2.39 -35.31
N PRO A 158 8.48 -3.12 -36.37
CA PRO A 158 7.63 -2.54 -37.39
C PRO A 158 6.38 -2.01 -36.69
N ALA A 159 6.09 -0.72 -36.91
CA ALA A 159 4.90 -0.07 -36.37
C ALA A 159 3.69 -0.99 -36.54
N PRO A 160 2.83 -1.13 -35.50
CA PRO A 160 1.67 -2.00 -35.59
C PRO A 160 0.92 -1.65 -36.88
N THR A 161 0.81 -2.64 -37.76
CA THR A 161 0.02 -2.49 -38.98
C THR A 161 -1.37 -2.02 -38.56
N PRO A 162 -1.95 -0.99 -39.20
CA PRO A 162 -3.28 -0.55 -38.85
C PRO A 162 -4.21 -1.76 -38.97
N ALA A 163 -4.81 -2.17 -37.85
CA ALA A 163 -5.75 -3.27 -37.84
C ALA A 163 -6.83 -2.95 -38.88
N THR A 164 -6.91 -3.77 -39.91
CA THR A 164 -7.92 -3.69 -40.97
C THR A 164 -9.24 -4.30 -40.47
N ASP A 165 -9.72 -3.90 -39.29
CA ASP A 165 -11.13 -4.07 -38.90
C ASP A 165 -11.46 -3.29 -37.60
N PRO A 166 -12.26 -2.21 -37.62
CA PRO A 166 -12.61 -1.46 -36.42
C PRO A 166 -13.63 -2.17 -35.49
N ALA A 167 -14.11 -3.37 -35.85
CA ALA A 167 -15.29 -3.97 -35.22
C ALA A 167 -15.05 -5.17 -34.30
N SER A 168 -13.81 -5.67 -34.15
CA SER A 168 -13.58 -6.98 -33.50
C SER A 168 -12.95 -6.95 -32.10
N ASN A 169 -12.51 -5.80 -31.55
CA ASN A 169 -11.90 -5.78 -30.22
C ASN A 169 -12.00 -4.43 -29.48
N PRO A 170 -12.97 -4.23 -28.58
CA PRO A 170 -13.08 -3.01 -27.77
C PRO A 170 -12.12 -2.96 -26.57
N ALA A 171 -11.21 -3.94 -26.41
CA ALA A 171 -10.32 -4.07 -25.25
C ALA A 171 -8.82 -3.86 -25.56
N ALA A 172 -8.45 -3.49 -26.79
CA ALA A 172 -7.09 -3.04 -27.07
C ALA A 172 -6.93 -1.61 -26.55
N ALA A 173 -6.49 -1.46 -25.31
CA ALA A 173 -5.94 -0.20 -24.85
C ALA A 173 -4.82 0.22 -25.82
N PRO A 174 -4.80 1.46 -26.32
CA PRO A 174 -3.67 1.94 -27.09
C PRO A 174 -2.42 1.78 -26.23
N ALA A 175 -1.39 1.15 -26.80
CA ALA A 175 -0.05 1.20 -26.24
C ALA A 175 0.28 2.67 -25.94
N ASP A 176 0.77 2.92 -24.74
CA ASP A 176 1.06 4.26 -24.23
C ASP A 176 1.96 5.03 -25.22
N PRO A 177 1.47 6.09 -25.87
CA PRO A 177 2.26 6.89 -26.80
C PRO A 177 3.28 7.80 -26.06
N SER A 178 3.36 7.73 -24.72
CA SER A 178 4.28 8.52 -23.89
C SER A 178 5.67 7.90 -23.70
N ALA A 179 5.89 6.63 -24.04
CA ALA A 179 7.22 6.03 -24.01
C ALA A 179 7.95 6.37 -25.31
N ALA A 180 8.54 7.57 -25.38
CA ALA A 180 9.43 7.92 -26.49
C ALA A 180 10.50 6.82 -26.65
N ALA A 181 10.65 6.28 -27.86
CA ALA A 181 11.70 5.32 -28.16
C ALA A 181 13.05 5.92 -27.72
N PRO A 182 13.94 5.14 -27.07
CA PRO A 182 15.23 5.65 -26.61
C PRO A 182 15.99 6.26 -27.78
N THR A 183 16.53 7.46 -27.59
CA THR A 183 17.34 8.16 -28.62
C THR A 183 18.56 7.31 -28.98
N ASP A 184 19.03 7.42 -30.21
CA ASP A 184 20.25 6.71 -30.64
C ASP A 184 21.46 7.08 -29.77
N GLU A 185 21.52 8.34 -29.32
CA GLU A 185 22.54 8.83 -28.36
C GLU A 185 22.50 8.08 -27.02
N ALA A 186 21.31 7.80 -26.49
CA ALA A 186 21.14 7.07 -25.23
C ALA A 186 21.50 5.58 -25.37
N LYS A 187 21.19 4.97 -26.52
CA LYS A 187 21.63 3.61 -26.85
C LYS A 187 23.16 3.54 -26.97
N ASP A 188 23.78 4.52 -27.63
CA ASP A 188 25.24 4.59 -27.77
C ASP A 188 25.97 4.81 -26.45
N ALA A 189 25.40 5.62 -25.55
CA ALA A 189 25.92 5.77 -24.19
C ALA A 189 25.90 4.44 -23.44
N LEU A 190 24.77 3.72 -23.46
CA LEU A 190 24.65 2.41 -22.80
C LEU A 190 25.59 1.36 -23.42
N ARG A 191 25.81 1.39 -24.74
CA ARG A 191 26.80 0.51 -25.41
C ARG A 191 28.22 0.75 -24.87
N LYS A 192 28.61 2.01 -24.67
CA LYS A 192 29.93 2.34 -24.09
C LYS A 192 30.07 1.81 -22.67
N ASP A 193 29.02 1.93 -21.87
CA ASP A 193 28.99 1.39 -20.50
C ASP A 193 29.11 -0.14 -20.52
N ILE A 194 28.41 -0.84 -21.43
CA ILE A 194 28.52 -2.29 -21.62
C ILE A 194 29.96 -2.70 -22.01
N GLN A 195 30.61 -1.95 -22.91
CA GLN A 195 32.01 -2.20 -23.27
C GLN A 195 32.94 -2.07 -22.06
N SER A 196 32.74 -1.04 -21.24
CA SER A 196 33.48 -0.85 -20.00
C SER A 196 33.26 -1.99 -19.01
N LEU A 197 32.01 -2.47 -18.87
CA LEU A 197 31.69 -3.63 -18.03
C LEU A 197 32.34 -4.93 -18.55
N ASN A 198 32.37 -5.16 -19.86
CA ASN A 198 33.05 -6.32 -20.43
C ASN A 198 34.55 -6.32 -20.10
N LEU A 199 35.23 -5.17 -20.18
CA LEU A 199 36.63 -5.06 -19.76
C LEU A 199 36.84 -5.43 -18.28
N ILE A 200 35.88 -5.08 -17.41
CA ILE A 200 35.92 -5.47 -15.98
C ILE A 200 35.84 -6.99 -15.86
N TYR A 201 34.83 -7.62 -16.47
CA TYR A 201 34.59 -9.06 -16.37
C TYR A 201 35.62 -9.91 -17.15
N GLU A 202 36.41 -9.31 -18.03
CA GLU A 202 37.60 -9.91 -18.65
C GLU A 202 38.85 -9.84 -17.75
N GLY A 203 38.78 -9.20 -16.58
CA GLY A 203 39.95 -8.96 -15.71
C GLY A 203 40.86 -7.83 -16.20
N ARG A 204 40.39 -7.04 -17.17
CA ARG A 204 41.12 -5.91 -17.79
C ARG A 204 40.64 -4.56 -17.25
N ALA A 205 40.10 -4.55 -16.03
CA ALA A 205 39.59 -3.35 -15.38
C ALA A 205 40.65 -2.23 -15.27
N ALA A 206 41.95 -2.53 -15.27
CA ALA A 206 43.02 -1.53 -15.25
C ALA A 206 43.09 -0.65 -16.52
N GLU A 207 42.51 -1.12 -17.64
CA GLU A 207 42.51 -0.39 -18.92
C GLU A 207 41.46 0.73 -18.98
N LEU A 208 40.52 0.76 -18.03
CA LEU A 208 39.48 1.79 -17.94
C LEU A 208 40.07 3.15 -17.57
N SER A 209 39.75 4.16 -18.38
CA SER A 209 40.05 5.56 -18.08
C SER A 209 39.25 6.04 -16.87
N GLN A 210 39.71 7.12 -16.21
CA GLN A 210 38.97 7.70 -15.08
C GLN A 210 37.56 8.17 -15.51
N GLU A 211 37.44 8.71 -16.72
CA GLU A 211 36.16 9.14 -17.28
C GLU A 211 35.17 7.97 -17.44
N GLN A 212 35.63 6.80 -17.88
CA GLN A 212 34.80 5.59 -17.97
C GLN A 212 34.36 5.09 -16.59
N ARG A 213 35.24 5.16 -15.58
CA ARG A 213 34.89 4.79 -14.20
C ARG A 213 33.85 5.74 -13.61
N ASP A 214 34.05 7.03 -13.79
CA ASP A 214 33.13 8.06 -13.30
C ASP A 214 31.77 7.95 -14.02
N ALA A 215 31.76 7.65 -15.32
CA ALA A 215 30.55 7.39 -16.09
C ALA A 215 29.78 6.18 -15.55
N LEU A 216 30.43 5.02 -15.34
CA LEU A 216 29.77 3.83 -14.78
C LEU A 216 29.16 4.11 -13.40
N ALA A 217 29.92 4.75 -12.51
CA ALA A 217 29.45 5.08 -11.16
C ALA A 217 28.29 6.09 -11.18
N LYS A 218 28.29 7.02 -12.13
CA LYS A 218 27.23 8.02 -12.30
C LYS A 218 25.97 7.44 -12.94
N ASN A 219 26.12 6.65 -14.00
CA ASN A 219 25.02 6.14 -14.81
C ASN A 219 24.31 4.96 -14.13
N HIS A 220 25.04 4.12 -13.40
CA HIS A 220 24.51 2.90 -12.78
C HIS A 220 24.55 2.88 -11.24
N GLY A 221 24.92 3.98 -10.59
CA GLY A 221 24.85 4.13 -9.14
C GLY A 221 25.56 3.01 -8.37
N PHE A 222 24.80 2.27 -7.54
CA PHE A 222 25.32 1.14 -6.78
C PHE A 222 25.92 0.05 -7.67
N PHE A 223 25.25 -0.32 -8.76
CA PHE A 223 25.70 -1.39 -9.65
C PHE A 223 27.00 -1.01 -10.37
N GLY A 224 27.13 0.25 -10.79
CA GLY A 224 28.38 0.75 -11.37
C GLY A 224 29.54 0.67 -10.37
N LYS A 225 29.31 1.13 -9.13
CA LYS A 225 30.31 1.08 -8.06
C LYS A 225 30.73 -0.35 -7.71
N ILE A 226 29.78 -1.29 -7.61
CA ILE A 226 30.13 -2.67 -7.26
C ILE A 226 30.89 -3.36 -8.40
N ALA A 227 30.49 -3.17 -9.65
CA ALA A 227 31.21 -3.68 -10.82
C ALA A 227 32.65 -3.15 -10.87
N LEU A 228 32.87 -1.87 -10.60
CA LEU A 228 34.22 -1.28 -10.57
C LEU A 228 35.15 -1.90 -9.51
N THR A 229 34.56 -2.52 -8.48
CA THR A 229 35.30 -3.23 -7.42
C THR A 229 35.32 -4.74 -7.63
N HIS A 230 34.88 -5.23 -8.79
CA HIS A 230 34.87 -6.66 -9.10
C HIS A 230 36.29 -7.24 -9.04
N GLY A 231 36.41 -8.43 -8.43
CA GLY A 231 37.70 -9.12 -8.25
C GLY A 231 38.59 -8.56 -7.13
N LEU A 232 38.23 -7.44 -6.48
CA LEU A 232 38.89 -7.00 -5.26
C LEU A 232 38.49 -7.89 -4.08
N LYS A 233 39.33 -7.93 -3.05
CA LYS A 233 39.01 -8.62 -1.79
C LYS A 233 37.89 -7.89 -1.06
N ASP A 234 37.09 -8.63 -0.30
CA ASP A 234 35.94 -8.08 0.42
C ASP A 234 36.35 -7.05 1.49
N GLU A 235 37.58 -7.12 2.00
CA GLU A 235 38.12 -6.15 2.97
C GLU A 235 38.67 -4.86 2.33
N ASP A 236 38.68 -4.77 1.00
CA ASP A 236 39.19 -3.59 0.30
C ASP A 236 38.36 -2.34 0.69
N PRO A 237 38.99 -1.21 1.05
CA PRO A 237 38.28 0.01 1.46
C PRO A 237 37.26 0.54 0.44
N ALA A 238 37.45 0.26 -0.85
CA ALA A 238 36.50 0.63 -1.90
C ALA A 238 35.32 -0.34 -2.02
N ARG A 239 35.50 -1.61 -1.63
CA ARG A 239 34.51 -2.69 -1.77
C ARG A 239 33.72 -2.94 -0.49
N ALA A 240 34.39 -2.96 0.67
CA ALA A 240 33.79 -3.30 1.96
C ALA A 240 32.50 -2.52 2.30
N PRO A 241 32.39 -1.20 2.03
CA PRO A 241 31.15 -0.46 2.29
C PRO A 241 29.98 -0.92 1.41
N LEU A 242 30.24 -1.37 0.18
CA LEU A 242 29.21 -1.82 -0.77
C LEU A 242 28.65 -3.20 -0.38
N LEU A 243 29.48 -4.03 0.27
CA LEU A 243 29.10 -5.35 0.77
C LEU A 243 28.41 -5.31 2.14
N ALA A 244 28.55 -4.20 2.87
CA ALA A 244 27.98 -4.04 4.18
C ALA A 244 26.43 -3.99 4.14
N GLY A 245 25.82 -4.39 5.25
CA GLY A 245 24.36 -4.30 5.44
C GLY A 245 23.59 -5.61 5.26
N GLY A 246 24.11 -6.61 4.54
CA GLY A 246 23.42 -7.90 4.35
C GLY A 246 23.03 -8.60 5.65
N GLY A 247 23.92 -8.63 6.64
CA GLY A 247 23.61 -9.19 7.97
C GLY A 247 22.55 -8.38 8.74
N ARG A 248 22.55 -7.05 8.59
CA ARG A 248 21.52 -6.17 9.19
C ARG A 248 20.16 -6.39 8.52
N LEU A 249 20.12 -6.57 7.20
CA LEU A 249 18.92 -6.95 6.45
C LEU A 249 18.36 -8.28 6.96
N LEU A 250 19.19 -9.31 7.12
CA LEU A 250 18.75 -10.60 7.68
C LEU A 250 18.23 -10.48 9.11
N ALA A 251 18.87 -9.66 9.95
CA ALA A 251 18.38 -9.42 11.31
C ALA A 251 17.00 -8.74 11.30
N ILE A 252 16.79 -7.74 10.44
CA ILE A 252 15.49 -7.06 10.25
C ILE A 252 14.44 -8.04 9.74
N MET A 253 14.74 -8.80 8.68
CA MET A 253 13.82 -9.79 8.10
C MET A 253 13.50 -10.90 9.11
N GLY A 254 14.49 -11.41 9.85
CA GLY A 254 14.31 -12.42 10.88
C GLY A 254 13.45 -11.92 12.05
N ALA A 255 13.67 -10.69 12.52
CA ALA A 255 12.83 -10.06 13.52
C ALA A 255 11.38 -9.89 13.02
N PHE A 256 11.20 -9.51 11.76
CA PHE A 256 9.87 -9.40 11.16
C PHE A 256 9.16 -10.76 11.02
N VAL A 257 9.86 -11.80 10.58
CA VAL A 257 9.32 -13.17 10.54
C VAL A 257 8.92 -13.63 11.93
N LEU A 258 9.72 -13.33 12.96
CA LEU A 258 9.36 -13.64 14.34
C LEU A 258 8.08 -12.90 14.77
N VAL A 259 7.96 -11.61 14.48
CA VAL A 259 6.75 -10.82 14.74
C VAL A 259 5.56 -11.41 13.99
N LEU A 260 5.73 -11.86 12.74
CA LEU A 260 4.68 -12.48 11.94
C LEU A 260 4.22 -13.82 12.54
N VAL A 261 5.15 -14.68 12.94
CA VAL A 261 4.85 -15.99 13.56
C VAL A 261 4.14 -15.79 14.90
N VAL A 262 4.72 -14.98 15.79
CA VAL A 262 4.12 -14.68 17.11
C VAL A 262 2.77 -14.00 16.94
N GLY A 263 2.68 -13.02 16.04
CA GLY A 263 1.44 -12.31 15.72
C GLY A 263 0.36 -13.22 15.16
N THR A 264 0.72 -14.20 14.32
CA THR A 264 -0.21 -15.19 13.78
C THR A 264 -0.73 -16.13 14.87
N LEU A 265 0.16 -16.67 15.71
CA LEU A 265 -0.24 -17.55 16.82
C LEU A 265 -1.14 -16.81 17.83
N ALA A 266 -0.76 -15.58 18.18
CA ALA A 266 -1.58 -14.71 19.00
C ALA A 266 -2.91 -14.41 18.31
N GLY A 267 -2.89 -14.11 17.01
CA GLY A 267 -4.07 -13.78 16.23
C GLY A 267 -5.09 -14.92 16.16
N ILE A 268 -4.63 -16.16 15.90
CA ILE A 268 -5.48 -17.36 15.96
C ILE A 268 -6.09 -17.51 17.36
N THR A 269 -5.29 -17.34 18.40
CA THR A 269 -5.75 -17.43 19.80
C THR A 269 -6.83 -16.39 20.10
N PHE A 270 -6.59 -15.12 19.80
CA PHE A 270 -7.55 -14.04 20.02
C PHE A 270 -8.79 -14.15 19.14
N PHE A 271 -8.65 -14.68 17.92
CA PHE A 271 -9.78 -14.97 17.04
C PHE A 271 -10.69 -16.05 17.62
N ILE A 272 -10.14 -17.17 18.09
CA ILE A 272 -10.91 -18.22 18.77
C ILE A 272 -11.61 -17.65 20.01
N ILE A 273 -10.90 -16.89 20.84
CA ILE A 273 -11.48 -16.22 22.02
C ILE A 273 -12.65 -15.30 21.60
N ALA A 274 -12.48 -14.53 20.52
CA ALA A 274 -13.53 -13.65 20.01
C ALA A 274 -14.76 -14.44 19.56
N ILE A 275 -14.59 -15.53 18.80
CA ILE A 275 -15.68 -16.42 18.36
C ILE A 275 -16.41 -17.03 19.56
N VAL A 276 -15.68 -17.60 20.52
CA VAL A 276 -16.28 -18.18 21.74
C VAL A 276 -17.08 -17.12 22.49
N LYS A 277 -16.53 -15.92 22.64
CA LYS A 277 -17.22 -14.82 23.32
C LYS A 277 -18.47 -14.33 22.58
N LEU A 278 -18.45 -14.34 21.25
CA LEU A 278 -19.61 -14.03 20.40
C LEU A 278 -20.69 -15.11 20.51
N MET A 279 -20.32 -16.39 20.45
CA MET A 279 -21.22 -17.54 20.60
C MET A 279 -21.89 -17.54 21.98
N ASN A 280 -21.13 -17.22 23.03
CA ASN A 280 -21.64 -17.10 24.40
C ASN A 280 -22.41 -15.79 24.66
N ARG A 281 -22.60 -14.94 23.64
CA ARG A 281 -23.28 -13.63 23.74
C ARG A 281 -22.73 -12.71 24.84
N SER A 282 -21.45 -12.90 25.18
CA SER A 282 -20.75 -12.12 26.21
C SER A 282 -20.23 -10.79 25.66
N VAL A 283 -20.08 -10.68 24.35
CA VAL A 283 -19.76 -9.43 23.65
C VAL A 283 -21.05 -8.64 23.48
N ARG A 284 -21.15 -7.50 24.16
CA ARG A 284 -22.26 -6.55 24.01
C ARG A 284 -21.82 -5.35 23.20
N ALA A 285 -22.58 -5.03 22.16
CA ALA A 285 -22.40 -3.79 21.41
C ALA A 285 -22.64 -2.59 22.35
N THR A 286 -21.70 -1.65 22.36
CA THR A 286 -21.82 -0.41 23.15
C THR A 286 -22.20 0.76 22.24
N PHE A 287 -21.96 0.65 20.93
CA PHE A 287 -22.37 1.66 19.96
C PHE A 287 -23.89 1.83 19.90
N ARG A 288 -24.34 3.08 19.87
CA ARG A 288 -25.75 3.43 19.72
C ARG A 288 -26.01 3.95 18.31
N ALA A 289 -26.88 3.27 17.58
CA ALA A 289 -27.23 3.68 16.23
C ALA A 289 -27.98 5.03 16.22
N PRO A 290 -27.72 5.91 15.25
CA PRO A 290 -28.47 7.15 15.10
C PRO A 290 -29.92 6.91 14.68
N ALA A 291 -30.75 7.93 14.90
CA ALA A 291 -32.10 8.01 14.37
C ALA A 291 -32.08 7.97 12.84
N ARG A 292 -33.16 7.47 12.23
CA ARG A 292 -33.26 7.42 10.76
C ARG A 292 -33.62 8.80 10.21
N GLY A 293 -33.02 9.14 9.07
CA GLY A 293 -33.43 10.31 8.27
C GLY A 293 -32.53 11.54 8.39
N GLY A 294 -31.55 11.55 9.30
CA GLY A 294 -30.54 12.60 9.33
C GLY A 294 -29.59 12.52 8.14
N SER A 295 -28.99 13.66 7.79
CA SER A 295 -28.12 13.81 6.62
C SER A 295 -26.77 14.45 6.95
N ALA A 296 -26.64 15.12 8.10
CA ALA A 296 -25.50 15.97 8.41
C ALA A 296 -24.16 15.21 8.40
N TYR A 297 -24.12 14.00 8.96
CA TYR A 297 -22.91 13.17 8.94
C TYR A 297 -22.56 12.74 7.51
N LEU A 298 -23.53 12.32 6.73
CA LEU A 298 -23.27 11.94 5.33
C LEU A 298 -22.81 13.13 4.48
N GLU A 299 -23.38 14.32 4.72
CA GLU A 299 -22.93 15.58 4.12
C GLU A 299 -21.49 15.91 4.52
N ALA A 300 -21.11 15.73 5.81
CA ALA A 300 -19.73 15.89 6.25
C ALA A 300 -18.78 14.92 5.53
N PHE A 301 -19.20 13.67 5.32
CA PHE A 301 -18.39 12.70 4.59
C PHE A 301 -18.25 13.05 3.09
N ALA A 302 -19.31 13.56 2.44
CA ALA A 302 -19.22 14.08 1.08
C ALA A 302 -18.26 15.28 0.99
N LEU A 303 -18.30 16.20 1.95
CA LEU A 303 -17.37 17.32 2.04
C LEU A 303 -15.93 16.86 2.22
N PHE A 304 -15.70 15.79 3.00
CA PHE A 304 -14.37 15.20 3.14
C PHE A 304 -13.84 14.68 1.80
N LEU A 305 -14.62 13.88 1.07
CA LEU A 305 -14.20 13.35 -0.23
C LEU A 305 -13.95 14.47 -1.24
N LEU A 306 -14.80 15.50 -1.27
CA LEU A 306 -14.61 16.66 -2.14
C LEU A 306 -13.35 17.45 -1.77
N ALA A 307 -13.14 17.74 -0.48
CA ALA A 307 -11.96 18.47 -0.02
C ALA A 307 -10.67 17.69 -0.28
N PHE A 308 -10.69 16.37 -0.09
CA PHE A 308 -9.58 15.49 -0.43
C PHE A 308 -9.27 15.53 -1.94
N LEU A 309 -10.30 15.42 -2.79
CA LEU A 309 -10.15 15.49 -4.24
C LEU A 309 -9.60 16.85 -4.70
N VAL A 310 -10.12 17.94 -4.14
CA VAL A 310 -9.65 19.30 -4.42
C VAL A 310 -8.19 19.47 -3.99
N LEU A 311 -7.81 18.93 -2.83
CA LEU A 311 -6.43 19.02 -2.36
C LEU A 311 -5.48 18.19 -3.24
N ALA A 312 -5.87 16.96 -3.60
CA ALA A 312 -5.08 16.09 -4.47
C ALA A 312 -4.85 16.73 -5.85
N LEU A 313 -5.93 17.06 -6.57
CA LEU A 313 -5.84 17.64 -7.91
C LEU A 313 -5.28 19.07 -7.88
N GLY A 314 -5.63 19.85 -6.87
CA GLY A 314 -5.18 21.24 -6.74
C GLY A 314 -3.68 21.35 -6.48
N THR A 315 -3.12 20.42 -5.70
CA THR A 315 -1.67 20.36 -5.47
C THR A 315 -0.94 20.02 -6.77
N GLU A 316 -1.41 19.00 -7.48
CA GLU A 316 -0.82 18.57 -8.76
C GLU A 316 -0.87 19.69 -9.81
N LEU A 317 -2.04 20.31 -10.01
CA LEU A 317 -2.20 21.40 -10.98
C LEU A 317 -1.35 22.63 -10.62
N LEU A 318 -1.24 22.95 -9.33
CA LEU A 318 -0.40 24.05 -8.86
C LEU A 318 1.08 23.76 -9.13
N GLU A 319 1.53 22.54 -8.81
CA GLU A 319 2.89 22.10 -9.03
C GLU A 319 3.25 22.12 -10.52
N GLN A 320 2.43 21.52 -11.38
CA GLN A 320 2.62 21.55 -12.82
C GLN A 320 2.67 22.98 -13.37
N SER A 321 1.76 23.86 -12.93
CA SER A 321 1.73 25.26 -13.39
C SER A 321 2.94 26.08 -12.92
N LEU A 322 3.52 25.77 -11.77
CA LEU A 322 4.72 26.46 -11.27
C LEU A 322 5.97 25.91 -11.94
N ARG A 323 6.08 24.60 -12.11
CA ARG A 323 7.15 23.93 -12.86
C ARG A 323 7.21 24.44 -14.30
N SER A 324 6.07 24.57 -14.99
CA SER A 324 6.02 25.09 -16.37
C SER A 324 6.50 26.54 -16.51
N ARG A 325 6.63 27.27 -15.39
CA ARG A 325 7.15 28.64 -15.31
C ARG A 325 8.58 28.71 -14.78
N GLY A 326 9.22 27.57 -14.56
CA GLY A 326 10.58 27.46 -14.03
C GLY A 326 10.71 27.81 -12.55
N ALA A 327 9.62 27.77 -11.77
CA ALA A 327 9.67 28.03 -10.33
C ALA A 327 10.08 26.78 -9.53
N ASN A 328 10.72 26.99 -8.38
CA ASN A 328 10.99 25.91 -7.42
C ASN A 328 9.67 25.41 -6.79
N THR A 329 9.48 24.09 -6.78
CA THR A 329 8.27 23.40 -6.30
C THR A 329 8.53 22.42 -5.14
N ASP A 330 9.75 22.30 -4.64
CA ASP A 330 10.12 21.34 -3.59
C ASP A 330 9.31 21.51 -2.29
N TRP A 331 8.83 22.74 -2.03
CA TRP A 331 8.01 23.07 -0.87
C TRP A 331 6.56 22.58 -0.97
N ILE A 332 6.07 22.28 -2.18
CA ILE A 332 4.66 21.93 -2.43
C ILE A 332 4.34 20.59 -1.79
N GLY A 333 5.23 19.59 -1.91
CA GLY A 333 5.05 18.28 -1.28
C GLY A 333 4.82 18.39 0.24
N PRO A 334 5.77 18.94 1.01
CA PRO A 334 5.60 19.19 2.45
C PRO A 334 4.39 20.07 2.78
N ALA A 335 4.14 21.13 2.01
CA ALA A 335 2.99 22.00 2.24
C ALA A 335 1.65 21.26 2.01
N SER A 336 1.57 20.37 1.03
CA SER A 336 0.40 19.54 0.78
C SER A 336 0.13 18.59 1.95
N LEU A 337 1.17 17.95 2.49
CA LEU A 337 1.08 17.10 3.69
C LEU A 337 0.52 17.87 4.89
N LEU A 338 0.97 19.12 5.08
CA LEU A 338 0.42 20.00 6.12
C LEU A 338 -1.02 20.41 5.81
N ALA A 339 -1.37 20.69 4.55
CA ALA A 339 -2.72 21.05 4.14
C ALA A 339 -3.73 19.91 4.37
N HIS A 340 -3.30 18.65 4.34
CA HIS A 340 -4.17 17.51 4.70
C HIS A 340 -4.74 17.64 6.12
N TRP A 341 -4.06 18.33 7.05
CA TRP A 341 -4.58 18.56 8.41
C TRP A 341 -5.90 19.33 8.42
N LEU A 342 -6.21 20.11 7.38
CA LEU A 342 -7.49 20.79 7.25
C LEU A 342 -8.66 19.80 7.15
N LEU A 343 -8.41 18.58 6.65
CA LEU A 343 -9.42 17.51 6.58
C LEU A 343 -9.87 17.03 7.98
N ALA A 344 -9.02 17.19 9.00
CA ALA A 344 -9.38 16.88 10.39
C ALA A 344 -10.50 17.79 10.93
N LEU A 345 -10.73 18.95 10.30
CA LEU A 345 -11.78 19.90 10.68
C LEU A 345 -13.14 19.55 10.07
N VAL A 346 -13.19 18.69 9.04
CA VAL A 346 -14.43 18.37 8.32
C VAL A 346 -15.54 17.83 9.23
N PRO A 347 -15.28 16.95 10.23
CA PRO A 347 -16.34 16.51 11.14
C PRO A 347 -17.02 17.66 11.91
N LEU A 348 -16.35 18.80 12.09
CA LEU A 348 -16.92 19.99 12.74
C LEU A 348 -18.04 20.65 11.91
N TYR A 349 -18.15 20.34 10.61
CA TYR A 349 -19.27 20.76 9.76
C TYR A 349 -20.62 20.44 10.42
N VAL A 350 -20.73 19.32 11.13
CA VAL A 350 -21.97 18.89 11.79
C VAL A 350 -22.45 19.88 12.86
N LEU A 351 -21.55 20.71 13.42
CA LEU A 351 -21.93 21.77 14.37
C LEU A 351 -22.82 22.83 13.71
N THR A 352 -22.57 23.14 12.43
CA THR A 352 -23.40 24.06 11.63
C THR A 352 -24.82 23.54 11.41
N ARG A 353 -25.06 22.27 11.72
CA ARG A 353 -26.36 21.58 11.61
C ARG A 353 -27.09 21.46 12.94
N GLY A 354 -26.69 22.26 13.92
CA GLY A 354 -27.36 22.37 15.23
C GLY A 354 -26.92 21.32 16.24
N ARG A 355 -25.88 20.54 15.97
CA ARG A 355 -25.31 19.60 16.95
C ARG A 355 -24.34 20.34 17.88
N SER A 356 -24.46 20.15 19.19
CA SER A 356 -23.47 20.67 20.14
C SER A 356 -22.13 19.93 20.01
N PHE A 357 -21.02 20.57 20.37
CA PHE A 357 -19.71 19.93 20.36
C PHE A 357 -19.63 18.70 21.28
N ALA A 358 -20.26 18.77 22.45
CA ALA A 358 -20.37 17.61 23.35
C ALA A 358 -21.12 16.45 22.69
N GLY A 359 -22.19 16.74 21.95
CA GLY A 359 -22.95 15.76 21.17
C GLY A 359 -22.13 15.17 20.02
N LEU A 360 -21.43 16.01 19.26
CA LEU A 360 -20.54 15.58 18.19
C LEU A 360 -19.44 14.64 18.73
N ARG A 361 -18.81 15.01 19.84
CA ARG A 361 -17.77 14.21 20.49
C ARG A 361 -18.29 12.82 20.88
N GLN A 362 -19.52 12.73 21.40
CA GLN A 362 -20.17 11.46 21.69
C GLN A 362 -20.50 10.66 20.42
N ASP A 363 -21.05 11.32 19.41
CA ASP A 363 -21.47 10.71 18.16
C ASP A 363 -20.28 10.14 17.36
N LEU A 364 -19.20 10.90 17.28
CA LEU A 364 -17.95 10.48 16.64
C LEU A 364 -17.22 9.41 17.44
N GLY A 365 -17.46 9.27 18.74
CA GLY A 365 -16.75 8.30 19.59
C GLY A 365 -15.43 8.84 20.18
N TRP A 366 -15.27 10.17 20.22
CA TRP A 366 -14.15 10.88 20.86
C TRP A 366 -14.31 10.92 22.38
N HIS A 367 -14.42 9.74 22.98
CA HIS A 367 -14.55 9.59 24.42
C HIS A 367 -13.74 8.40 24.91
N THR A 368 -13.40 8.42 26.18
CA THR A 368 -12.56 7.41 26.83
C THR A 368 -13.25 6.05 27.01
N GLY A 369 -14.56 5.96 26.74
CA GLY A 369 -15.31 4.71 26.82
C GLY A 369 -15.28 4.17 28.25
N ARG A 370 -14.71 2.98 28.44
CA ARG A 370 -14.51 2.36 29.77
C ARG A 370 -13.13 2.66 30.38
N GLY A 371 -12.42 3.66 29.86
CA GLY A 371 -11.08 4.07 30.27
C GLY A 371 -10.03 3.84 29.18
N VAL A 372 -9.08 4.76 29.03
CA VAL A 372 -8.11 4.80 27.91
C VAL A 372 -7.37 3.48 27.75
N PHE A 373 -6.71 2.99 28.81
CA PHE A 373 -5.93 1.75 28.75
C PHE A 373 -6.77 0.52 28.37
N ARG A 374 -8.03 0.49 28.79
CA ARG A 374 -8.93 -0.62 28.46
C ARG A 374 -9.37 -0.57 27.00
N GLU A 375 -9.59 0.61 26.44
CA GLU A 375 -9.91 0.76 25.02
C GLU A 375 -8.69 0.48 24.13
N VAL A 376 -7.50 0.91 24.54
CA VAL A 376 -6.23 0.59 23.86
C VAL A 376 -5.99 -0.92 23.86
N GLY A 377 -6.11 -1.58 25.02
CA GLY A 377 -5.98 -3.04 25.12
C GLY A 377 -7.04 -3.80 24.30
N ALA A 378 -8.28 -3.28 24.24
CA ALA A 378 -9.32 -3.82 23.37
C ALA A 378 -8.98 -3.64 21.88
N GLY A 379 -8.34 -2.53 21.50
CA GLY A 379 -7.84 -2.29 20.15
C GLY A 379 -6.75 -3.29 19.76
N ILE A 380 -5.75 -3.52 20.62
CA ILE A 380 -4.70 -4.51 20.40
C ILE A 380 -5.29 -5.92 20.26
N ALA A 381 -6.15 -6.33 21.21
CA ALA A 381 -6.79 -7.64 21.17
C ALA A 381 -7.69 -7.81 19.94
N GLY A 382 -8.42 -6.76 19.55
CA GLY A 382 -9.24 -6.75 18.34
C GLY A 382 -8.41 -6.80 17.06
N TYR A 383 -7.25 -6.14 17.04
CA TYR A 383 -6.33 -6.18 15.90
C TYR A 383 -5.80 -7.60 15.71
N LEU A 384 -5.28 -8.20 16.78
CA LEU A 384 -4.81 -9.59 16.77
C LEU A 384 -5.92 -10.55 16.34
N ALA A 385 -7.12 -10.43 16.91
CA ALA A 385 -8.27 -11.24 16.52
C ALA A 385 -8.63 -11.10 15.03
N GLY A 386 -8.35 -9.95 14.41
CA GLY A 386 -8.59 -9.72 12.98
C GLY A 386 -7.50 -10.29 12.05
N LEU A 387 -6.31 -10.62 12.56
CA LEU A 387 -5.18 -11.05 11.74
C LEU A 387 -5.45 -12.30 10.91
N PRO A 388 -6.13 -13.36 11.41
CA PRO A 388 -6.43 -14.52 10.57
C PRO A 388 -7.27 -14.17 9.34
N LEU A 389 -8.27 -13.30 9.48
CA LEU A 389 -9.08 -12.82 8.35
C LEU A 389 -8.24 -11.96 7.40
N PHE A 390 -7.37 -11.11 7.95
CA PHE A 390 -6.43 -10.33 7.15
C PHE A 390 -5.51 -11.23 6.31
N PHE A 391 -4.87 -12.25 6.89
CA PHE A 391 -3.99 -13.14 6.13
C PHE A 391 -4.74 -13.95 5.07
N VAL A 392 -5.95 -14.42 5.36
CA VAL A 392 -6.81 -15.05 4.35
C VAL A 392 -7.11 -14.08 3.22
N SER A 393 -7.42 -12.82 3.53
CA SER A 393 -7.69 -11.79 2.52
C SER A 393 -6.47 -11.45 1.66
N VAL A 394 -5.26 -11.44 2.26
CA VAL A 394 -3.99 -11.28 1.53
C VAL A 394 -3.76 -12.48 0.61
N LEU A 395 -3.96 -13.71 1.08
CA LEU A 395 -3.82 -14.90 0.26
C LEU A 395 -4.79 -14.89 -0.93
N ILE A 396 -6.05 -14.51 -0.71
CA ILE A 396 -7.03 -14.34 -1.79
C ILE A 396 -6.56 -13.30 -2.80
N ALA A 397 -6.12 -12.12 -2.32
CA ALA A 397 -5.62 -11.07 -3.21
C ALA A 397 -4.40 -11.53 -4.03
N MET A 398 -3.47 -12.28 -3.43
CA MET A 398 -2.30 -12.83 -4.12
C MET A 398 -2.70 -13.87 -5.18
N VAL A 399 -3.61 -14.78 -4.86
CA VAL A 399 -4.11 -15.77 -5.83
C VAL A 399 -4.79 -15.07 -7.00
N LEU A 400 -5.65 -14.08 -6.72
CA LEU A 400 -6.31 -13.30 -7.78
C LEU A 400 -5.32 -12.52 -8.64
N LEU A 401 -4.25 -11.99 -8.04
CA LEU A 401 -3.20 -11.28 -8.77
C LEU A 401 -2.44 -12.23 -9.70
N VAL A 402 -2.05 -13.41 -9.22
CA VAL A 402 -1.39 -14.44 -10.05
C VAL A 402 -2.31 -14.89 -11.19
N VAL A 403 -3.59 -15.12 -10.91
CA VAL A 403 -4.58 -15.47 -11.94
C VAL A 403 -4.74 -14.34 -12.95
N GLN A 404 -4.82 -13.08 -12.49
CA GLN A 404 -4.89 -11.92 -13.38
C GLN A 404 -3.66 -11.85 -14.28
N GLN A 405 -2.46 -12.01 -13.73
CA GLN A 405 -1.22 -12.00 -14.50
C GLN A 405 -1.21 -13.11 -15.55
N ALA A 406 -1.58 -14.35 -15.18
CA ALA A 406 -1.68 -15.46 -16.11
C ALA A 406 -2.68 -15.21 -17.24
N ILE A 407 -3.87 -14.67 -16.94
CA ILE A 407 -4.87 -14.32 -17.95
C ILE A 407 -4.32 -13.25 -18.89
N VAL A 408 -3.73 -12.19 -18.36
CA VAL A 408 -3.14 -11.11 -19.18
C VAL A 408 -2.04 -11.67 -20.07
N THR A 409 -1.11 -12.47 -19.53
CA THR A 409 -0.05 -13.11 -20.32
C THR A 409 -0.60 -14.00 -21.43
N GLN A 410 -1.64 -14.78 -21.14
CA GLN A 410 -2.26 -15.63 -22.15
C GLN A 410 -2.96 -14.82 -23.25
N MET A 411 -3.56 -13.68 -22.91
CA MET A 411 -4.28 -12.83 -23.86
C MET A 411 -3.36 -11.93 -24.70
N THR A 412 -2.29 -11.39 -24.11
CA THR A 412 -1.42 -10.42 -24.76
C THR A 412 -0.11 -11.03 -25.27
N GLY A 413 0.21 -12.26 -24.89
CA GLY A 413 1.52 -12.87 -25.11
C GLY A 413 2.65 -12.25 -24.25
N HIS A 414 2.35 -11.24 -23.43
CA HIS A 414 3.32 -10.49 -22.65
C HIS A 414 3.03 -10.60 -21.15
N LYS A 415 4.06 -10.89 -20.36
CA LYS A 415 3.97 -10.88 -18.89
C LYS A 415 3.82 -9.42 -18.43
N PRO A 416 2.70 -9.02 -17.79
CA PRO A 416 2.54 -7.66 -17.31
C PRO A 416 3.55 -7.36 -16.20
N ALA A 417 4.01 -6.11 -16.12
CA ALA A 417 4.91 -5.66 -15.08
C ALA A 417 4.32 -5.93 -13.68
N PRO A 418 5.16 -6.25 -12.67
CA PRO A 418 4.72 -6.33 -11.29
C PRO A 418 4.04 -5.02 -10.85
N PRO A 419 3.05 -5.07 -9.95
CA PRO A 419 2.48 -3.85 -9.40
C PRO A 419 3.51 -3.12 -8.54
N SER A 420 3.94 -1.94 -8.96
CA SER A 420 4.78 -1.07 -8.14
C SER A 420 3.96 -0.45 -7.00
N ASN A 421 4.61 -0.18 -5.86
CA ASN A 421 4.00 0.52 -4.74
C ASN A 421 4.64 1.91 -4.59
N PRO A 422 3.88 3.01 -4.80
CA PRO A 422 4.39 4.39 -4.75
C PRO A 422 5.06 4.77 -3.42
N LEU A 423 4.78 4.05 -2.34
CA LEU A 423 5.45 4.29 -1.06
C LEU A 423 6.94 3.94 -1.11
N PHE A 424 7.37 2.96 -1.92
CA PHE A 424 8.80 2.65 -2.06
C PHE A 424 9.58 3.81 -2.67
N GLU A 425 9.07 4.37 -3.76
CA GLU A 425 9.68 5.51 -4.45
C GLU A 425 9.78 6.73 -3.52
N ARG A 426 8.66 7.09 -2.88
CA ARG A 426 8.64 8.21 -1.92
C ARG A 426 9.63 8.01 -0.78
N ILE A 427 9.74 6.81 -0.23
CA ILE A 427 10.65 6.52 0.88
C ILE A 427 12.11 6.54 0.41
N GLY A 428 12.40 6.04 -0.78
CA GLY A 428 13.73 6.09 -1.39
C GLY A 428 14.23 7.52 -1.56
N GLN A 429 13.37 8.44 -1.97
CA GLN A 429 13.73 9.82 -2.27
C GLN A 429 13.66 10.78 -1.06
N SER A 430 12.92 10.43 0.00
CA SER A 430 12.70 11.30 1.17
C SER A 430 13.97 11.57 2.00
N SER A 431 14.09 12.81 2.49
CA SER A 431 15.01 13.20 3.57
C SER A 431 14.61 12.59 4.92
N GLY A 432 15.51 12.63 5.91
CA GLY A 432 15.21 12.09 7.26
C GLY A 432 14.04 12.79 7.96
N LEU A 433 13.86 14.10 7.74
CA LEU A 433 12.74 14.87 8.28
C LEU A 433 11.43 14.52 7.57
N GLU A 434 11.43 14.45 6.24
CA GLU A 434 10.25 14.02 5.46
C GLU A 434 9.81 12.62 5.87
N MET A 435 10.77 11.71 6.08
CA MET A 435 10.49 10.37 6.58
C MET A 435 9.78 10.39 7.94
N ALA A 436 10.26 11.22 8.87
CA ALA A 436 9.65 11.35 10.19
C ALA A 436 8.24 11.93 10.11
N ILE A 437 8.02 12.92 9.24
CA ILE A 437 6.70 13.52 8.98
C ILE A 437 5.76 12.47 8.38
N LEU A 438 6.19 11.76 7.33
CA LEU A 438 5.41 10.69 6.70
C LEU A 438 5.05 9.59 7.70
N PHE A 439 6.00 9.19 8.54
CA PHE A 439 5.76 8.19 9.59
C PHE A 439 4.70 8.67 10.58
N PHE A 440 4.83 9.88 11.11
CA PHE A 440 3.85 10.42 12.06
C PHE A 440 2.47 10.61 11.41
N MET A 441 2.43 11.06 10.14
CA MET A 441 1.19 11.21 9.42
C MET A 441 0.49 9.87 9.21
N ALA A 442 1.21 8.84 8.77
CA ALA A 442 0.64 7.52 8.54
C ALA A 442 0.24 6.79 9.83
N THR A 443 0.99 6.96 10.91
CA THR A 443 0.81 6.16 12.14
C THR A 443 -0.04 6.82 13.22
N VAL A 444 -0.16 8.15 13.22
CA VAL A 444 -0.90 8.90 14.25
C VAL A 444 -2.02 9.71 13.62
N TRP A 445 -1.69 10.58 12.66
CA TRP A 445 -2.66 11.49 12.08
C TRP A 445 -3.75 10.75 11.28
N ALA A 446 -3.36 9.85 10.38
CA ALA A 446 -4.28 9.08 9.54
C ALA A 446 -5.25 8.25 10.40
N PRO A 447 -4.81 7.45 11.39
CA PRO A 447 -5.73 6.77 12.30
C PRO A 447 -6.70 7.72 13.02
N ILE A 448 -6.27 8.90 13.44
CA ILE A 448 -7.18 9.86 14.09
C ILE A 448 -8.25 10.36 13.12
N VAL A 449 -7.84 10.82 11.94
CA VAL A 449 -8.73 11.47 10.98
C VAL A 449 -9.62 10.45 10.28
N GLU A 450 -9.02 9.36 9.78
CA GLU A 450 -9.73 8.32 9.05
C GLU A 450 -10.71 7.58 9.95
N GLU A 451 -10.34 7.19 11.18
CA GLU A 451 -11.32 6.55 12.07
C GLU A 451 -12.44 7.51 12.47
N SER A 452 -12.16 8.81 12.58
CA SER A 452 -13.20 9.83 12.82
C SER A 452 -14.20 9.91 11.66
N LEU A 453 -13.73 9.90 10.41
CA LEU A 453 -14.56 10.01 9.22
C LEU A 453 -15.23 8.68 8.85
N PHE A 454 -14.48 7.58 8.77
CA PHE A 454 -15.03 6.30 8.40
C PHE A 454 -15.88 5.70 9.52
N ARG A 455 -15.39 5.67 10.77
CA ARG A 455 -16.11 4.99 11.87
C ARG A 455 -17.03 5.94 12.62
N GLY A 456 -16.60 7.19 12.81
CA GLY A 456 -17.40 8.23 13.46
C GLY A 456 -18.51 8.83 12.59
N VAL A 457 -18.30 8.97 11.28
CA VAL A 457 -19.24 9.63 10.36
C VAL A 457 -19.95 8.62 9.45
N LEU A 458 -19.23 7.95 8.54
CA LEU A 458 -19.84 7.08 7.50
C LEU A 458 -20.49 5.83 8.09
N PHE A 459 -19.74 5.02 8.84
CA PHE A 459 -20.25 3.81 9.50
C PHE A 459 -21.44 4.13 10.40
N ARG A 460 -21.34 5.22 11.19
CA ARG A 460 -22.43 5.71 12.02
C ARG A 460 -23.70 5.93 11.20
N HIS A 461 -23.61 6.66 10.09
CA HIS A 461 -24.75 6.92 9.22
C HIS A 461 -25.35 5.62 8.66
N LEU A 462 -24.50 4.75 8.09
CA LEU A 462 -24.93 3.47 7.53
C LEU A 462 -25.63 2.61 8.60
N ARG A 463 -25.07 2.54 9.81
CA ARG A 463 -25.59 1.76 10.94
C ARG A 463 -26.95 2.22 11.45
N GLY A 464 -27.33 3.48 11.21
CA GLY A 464 -28.69 3.99 11.47
C GLY A 464 -29.75 3.42 10.52
N THR A 465 -29.32 2.92 9.36
CA THR A 465 -30.20 2.49 8.27
C THR A 465 -30.22 0.97 8.13
N VAL A 466 -29.05 0.33 8.13
CA VAL A 466 -28.83 -1.10 7.93
C VAL A 466 -28.17 -1.77 9.16
N GLY A 467 -28.13 -3.10 9.15
CA GLY A 467 -27.48 -3.89 10.21
C GLY A 467 -25.95 -3.71 10.25
N VAL A 468 -25.33 -4.15 11.34
CA VAL A 468 -23.88 -3.96 11.60
C VAL A 468 -22.99 -4.48 10.47
N VAL A 469 -23.27 -5.68 9.95
CA VAL A 469 -22.43 -6.31 8.91
C VAL A 469 -22.46 -5.49 7.62
N LEU A 470 -23.63 -5.10 7.14
CA LEU A 470 -23.77 -4.29 5.92
C LEU A 470 -23.21 -2.88 6.11
N ALA A 471 -23.37 -2.27 7.29
CA ALA A 471 -22.77 -0.97 7.59
C ALA A 471 -21.23 -1.04 7.61
N ALA A 472 -20.68 -2.10 8.22
CA ALA A 472 -19.25 -2.34 8.27
C ALA A 472 -18.68 -2.61 6.86
N LEU A 473 -19.34 -3.45 6.05
CA LEU A 473 -18.96 -3.72 4.66
C LEU A 473 -19.00 -2.45 3.81
N GLY A 474 -20.08 -1.66 3.90
CA GLY A 474 -20.19 -0.41 3.14
C GLY A 474 -19.10 0.60 3.52
N SER A 475 -18.84 0.78 4.82
CA SER A 475 -17.76 1.66 5.28
C SER A 475 -16.38 1.14 4.86
N ALA A 476 -16.16 -0.18 4.94
CA ALA A 476 -14.90 -0.82 4.59
C ALA A 476 -14.61 -0.78 3.09
N PHE A 477 -15.65 -0.94 2.26
CA PHE A 477 -15.54 -0.84 0.81
C PHE A 477 -15.11 0.56 0.39
N VAL A 478 -15.80 1.60 0.88
CA VAL A 478 -15.43 2.99 0.59
C VAL A 478 -14.02 3.28 1.11
N PHE A 479 -13.66 2.78 2.29
CA PHE A 479 -12.30 2.88 2.82
C PHE A 479 -11.29 2.27 1.84
N GLY A 480 -11.40 0.99 1.48
CA GLY A 480 -10.40 0.34 0.63
C GLY A 480 -10.32 0.91 -0.79
N ILE A 481 -11.45 1.25 -1.41
CA ILE A 481 -11.47 1.63 -2.84
C ILE A 481 -10.85 3.00 -3.13
N ILE A 482 -10.81 3.91 -2.14
CA ILE A 482 -10.22 5.24 -2.30
C ILE A 482 -8.71 5.27 -1.99
N HIS A 483 -8.12 4.16 -1.57
CA HIS A 483 -6.68 4.11 -1.31
C HIS A 483 -5.88 3.94 -2.61
N PRO A 484 -4.65 4.48 -2.67
CA PRO A 484 -3.77 4.41 -3.84
C PRO A 484 -3.10 3.04 -3.99
N VAL A 485 -3.89 1.97 -4.07
CA VAL A 485 -3.39 0.60 -4.28
C VAL A 485 -4.11 -0.08 -5.45
N PRO A 486 -3.45 -1.03 -6.13
CA PRO A 486 -4.10 -1.87 -7.14
C PRO A 486 -5.42 -2.45 -6.63
N VAL A 487 -6.42 -2.55 -7.52
CA VAL A 487 -7.80 -2.93 -7.14
C VAL A 487 -7.85 -4.21 -6.31
N LEU A 488 -7.09 -5.24 -6.70
CA LEU A 488 -7.06 -6.52 -5.97
C LEU A 488 -6.43 -6.39 -4.57
N LEU A 489 -5.49 -5.46 -4.38
CA LEU A 489 -4.86 -5.17 -3.09
C LEU A 489 -5.75 -4.31 -2.18
N THR A 490 -6.90 -3.84 -2.65
CA THR A 490 -7.89 -3.21 -1.75
C THR A 490 -8.58 -4.22 -0.83
N ILE A 491 -8.59 -5.51 -1.17
CA ILE A 491 -9.27 -6.57 -0.39
C ILE A 491 -8.73 -6.68 1.06
N PRO A 492 -7.40 -6.72 1.29
CA PRO A 492 -6.85 -6.64 2.64
C PRO A 492 -7.21 -5.36 3.41
N LEU A 493 -7.20 -4.21 2.73
CA LEU A 493 -7.57 -2.91 3.33
C LEU A 493 -9.04 -2.88 3.74
N MET A 494 -9.93 -3.42 2.89
CA MET A 494 -11.35 -3.58 3.22
C MET A 494 -11.51 -4.52 4.44
N THR A 495 -10.72 -5.57 4.55
CA THR A 495 -10.77 -6.50 5.69
C THR A 495 -10.37 -5.83 7.00
N LEU A 496 -9.29 -5.04 7.00
CA LEU A 496 -8.91 -4.20 8.15
C LEU A 496 -10.03 -3.21 8.48
N GLY A 497 -10.55 -2.54 7.45
CA GLY A 497 -11.58 -1.54 7.64
C GLY A 497 -12.89 -2.10 8.20
N PHE A 498 -13.24 -3.32 7.82
CA PHE A 498 -14.35 -4.08 8.38
C PHE A 498 -14.09 -4.41 9.85
N ASN A 499 -12.90 -4.89 10.20
CA ASN A 499 -12.51 -5.18 11.59
C ASN A 499 -12.59 -3.92 12.48
N PHE A 500 -12.10 -2.77 12.01
CA PHE A 500 -12.18 -1.50 12.74
C PHE A 500 -13.63 -1.05 12.97
N ALA A 501 -14.53 -1.26 11.99
CA ALA A 501 -15.95 -1.00 12.16
C ALA A 501 -16.60 -1.92 13.21
N LEU A 502 -16.22 -3.20 13.28
CA LEU A 502 -16.67 -4.11 14.33
C LEU A 502 -16.15 -3.70 15.71
N MET A 503 -14.89 -3.24 15.82
CA MET A 503 -14.38 -2.67 17.08
C MET A 503 -15.18 -1.43 17.49
N ARG A 504 -15.54 -0.58 16.53
CA ARG A 504 -16.40 0.57 16.80
C ARG A 504 -17.77 0.13 17.33
N GLU A 505 -18.44 -0.84 16.71
CA GLU A 505 -19.73 -1.36 17.21
C GLU A 505 -19.59 -1.91 18.65
N TRP A 506 -18.54 -2.69 18.88
CA TRP A 506 -18.27 -3.31 20.18
C TRP A 506 -18.04 -2.28 21.29
N ARG A 507 -17.18 -1.29 21.03
CA ARG A 507 -16.66 -0.37 22.05
C ARG A 507 -17.39 0.96 22.15
N GLY A 508 -18.02 1.41 21.06
CA GLY A 508 -18.63 2.74 20.96
C GLY A 508 -17.61 3.90 20.86
N SER A 509 -16.44 3.79 21.51
CA SER A 509 -15.29 4.69 21.38
C SER A 509 -14.48 4.40 20.11
N LEU A 510 -13.78 5.42 19.60
CA LEU A 510 -12.79 5.28 18.53
C LEU A 510 -11.40 4.86 19.00
N LEU A 511 -11.10 4.89 20.30
CA LEU A 511 -9.75 4.55 20.79
C LEU A 511 -9.31 3.14 20.40
N ALA A 512 -10.22 2.16 20.42
CA ALA A 512 -9.92 0.79 20.02
C ALA A 512 -9.56 0.67 18.51
N PRO A 513 -10.42 1.10 17.56
CA PRO A 513 -10.05 1.04 16.14
C PRO A 513 -8.86 1.96 15.80
N MET A 514 -8.71 3.14 16.42
CA MET A 514 -7.53 4.00 16.23
C MET A 514 -6.24 3.29 16.65
N THR A 515 -6.26 2.56 17.78
CA THR A 515 -5.11 1.78 18.25
C THR A 515 -4.76 0.67 17.26
N ALA A 516 -5.76 -0.08 16.80
CA ALA A 516 -5.57 -1.16 15.84
C ALA A 516 -5.00 -0.66 14.51
N HIS A 517 -5.52 0.47 14.00
CA HIS A 517 -5.05 1.12 12.79
C HIS A 517 -3.62 1.65 12.95
N CYS A 518 -3.33 2.37 14.04
CA CYS A 518 -1.98 2.84 14.38
C CYS A 518 -0.98 1.68 14.41
N LEU A 519 -1.32 0.58 15.08
CA LEU A 519 -0.45 -0.59 15.19
C LEU A 519 -0.18 -1.23 13.83
N HIS A 520 -1.19 -1.34 12.97
CA HIS A 520 -1.03 -1.85 11.61
C HIS A 520 -0.05 -0.98 10.81
N ASN A 521 -0.32 0.32 10.73
CA ASN A 521 0.48 1.26 9.95
C ASN A 521 1.92 1.34 10.47
N ALA A 522 2.09 1.39 11.80
CA ALA A 522 3.42 1.40 12.41
C ALA A 522 4.20 0.12 12.10
N THR A 523 3.57 -1.05 12.19
CA THR A 523 4.24 -2.33 11.90
C THR A 523 4.74 -2.38 10.45
N VAL A 524 3.87 -2.06 9.49
CA VAL A 524 4.21 -2.10 8.06
C VAL A 524 5.26 -1.04 7.72
N LEU A 525 5.08 0.18 8.19
CA LEU A 525 5.97 1.28 7.84
C LEU A 525 7.33 1.18 8.54
N THR A 526 7.39 0.72 9.79
CA THR A 526 8.68 0.45 10.46
C THR A 526 9.47 -0.63 9.72
N LEU A 527 8.82 -1.72 9.27
CA LEU A 527 9.49 -2.72 8.44
C LEU A 527 10.07 -2.06 7.18
N LEU A 528 9.22 -1.33 6.46
CA LEU A 528 9.57 -0.72 5.19
C LEU A 528 10.75 0.25 5.34
N ILE A 529 10.68 1.18 6.29
CA ILE A 529 11.77 2.13 6.57
C ILE A 529 13.04 1.39 7.02
N SER A 530 12.91 0.35 7.84
CA SER A 530 14.08 -0.40 8.32
C SER A 530 14.82 -1.09 7.16
N VAL A 531 14.10 -1.74 6.25
CA VAL A 531 14.69 -2.32 5.03
C VAL A 531 15.34 -1.23 4.19
N MET A 532 14.62 -0.14 3.91
CA MET A 532 15.10 0.97 3.09
C MET A 532 16.36 1.64 3.67
N SER A 533 16.47 1.74 5.00
CA SER A 533 17.64 2.31 5.68
C SER A 533 18.93 1.52 5.48
N VAL A 534 18.86 0.30 4.95
CA VAL A 534 20.03 -0.54 4.66
C VAL A 534 20.30 -0.65 3.16
N VAL A 535 19.29 -0.39 2.32
CA VAL A 535 19.38 -0.49 0.85
C VAL A 535 19.69 0.85 0.19
N LYS A 536 19.32 1.98 0.83
CA LYS A 536 19.59 3.35 0.34
C LYS A 536 21.09 3.71 0.37
N ASP A 537 21.81 3.15 1.35
CA ASP A 537 23.26 3.27 1.53
C ASP A 537 24.00 2.13 0.82
#